data_AF-A0A969P2R0-F1
#
_entry.id   AF-A0A969P2R0-F1
#
_cell.length_a   1.000
_cell.length_b   1.000
_cell.length_c   1.000
_cell.angle_alpha   90.00
_cell.angle_beta   90.00
_cell.angle_gamma   90.00
#
_symmetry.space_group_name_H-M   'P 1'
#
loop_
_entity.id
_entity.type
_entity.pdbx_description
1 polymer ?
#
loop_
_entity_poly.entity_id
_entity_poly.type
_entity_poly.pdbx_seq_one_letter_code
_entity_poly.pdbx_strand_id
1 'polypeptide(L)'
;MHSARSPISQRSGLLLVIVWLLALWPRVSSPHAFISVDEAYHWFDRVKRFHEALQQGDFAATNLIGHPGVTTLWLGAAGRSIYQTLVSAGWFDPTDVGVQWVWLRLPIALITALCVVLAYPCSVVWPVAEPPCWLCCSGPPTPFWSPLVELCMLMHCSHRL
;
A
#
# COMPACT_ATOMS: atom_id res chain seq x y z
N MET A 1 -23.65 23.02 -3.05
CA MET A 1 -24.17 22.28 -1.87
C MET A 1 -23.59 20.87 -1.93
N HIS A 2 -22.69 20.56 -0.99
CA HIS A 2 -22.12 19.23 -0.80
C HIS A 2 -23.16 18.26 -0.23
N SER A 3 -23.19 17.04 -0.78
CA SER A 3 -23.14 15.78 -0.03
C SER A 3 -23.92 14.68 -0.76
N ALA A 4 -23.32 14.12 -1.81
CA ALA A 4 -23.71 12.80 -2.29
C ALA A 4 -22.86 11.76 -1.53
N ARG A 5 -23.21 11.47 -0.28
CA ARG A 5 -22.75 10.21 0.34
C ARG A 5 -23.71 9.12 -0.12
N SER A 6 -23.36 8.40 -1.17
CA SER A 6 -24.07 7.18 -1.49
C SER A 6 -23.84 6.19 -0.34
N PRO A 7 -24.90 5.64 0.29
CA PRO A 7 -24.72 4.55 1.23
C PRO A 7 -24.08 3.39 0.47
N ILE A 8 -22.94 2.90 0.96
CA ILE A 8 -22.34 1.66 0.48
C ILE A 8 -23.43 0.60 0.62
N SER A 9 -24.01 0.17 -0.50
CA SER A 9 -25.03 -0.87 -0.52
C SER A 9 -24.46 -2.14 0.12
N GLN A 10 -25.29 -2.97 0.74
CA GLN A 10 -24.85 -4.25 1.31
C GLN A 10 -24.10 -5.12 0.27
N ARG A 11 -24.50 -5.03 -1.01
CA ARG A 11 -23.79 -5.67 -2.13
C ARG A 11 -22.39 -5.09 -2.35
N SER A 12 -22.24 -3.77 -2.21
CA SER A 12 -20.94 -3.10 -2.28
C SER A 12 -20.03 -3.49 -1.10
N GLY A 13 -20.59 -3.62 0.11
CA GLY A 13 -19.83 -4.07 1.28
C GLY A 13 -19.25 -5.47 1.11
N LEU A 14 -20.07 -6.42 0.64
CA LEU A 14 -19.61 -7.79 0.38
C LEU A 14 -18.51 -7.83 -0.69
N LEU A 15 -18.66 -7.06 -1.77
CA LEU A 15 -17.63 -6.97 -2.81
C LEU A 15 -16.31 -6.42 -2.27
N LEU A 16 -16.33 -5.40 -1.41
CA LEU A 16 -15.11 -4.87 -0.79
C LEU A 16 -14.41 -5.91 0.09
N VAL A 17 -15.17 -6.72 0.84
CA VAL A 17 -14.60 -7.82 1.62
C VAL A 17 -13.99 -8.89 0.71
N ILE A 18 -14.67 -9.27 -0.37
CA ILE A 18 -14.15 -10.24 -1.34
C ILE A 18 -12.84 -9.72 -1.95
N VAL A 19 -12.79 -8.45 -2.37
CA VAL A 19 -11.57 -7.83 -2.92
C VAL A 19 -10.47 -7.78 -1.87
N TRP A 20 -10.78 -7.47 -0.61
CA TRP A 20 -9.81 -7.49 0.49
C TRP A 20 -9.21 -8.88 0.68
N LEU A 21 -10.05 -9.92 0.73
CA LEU A 21 -9.61 -11.31 0.88
C LEU A 21 -8.77 -11.77 -0.32
N LEU A 22 -9.17 -11.43 -1.54
CA LEU A 22 -8.40 -11.71 -2.75
C LEU A 22 -7.05 -10.99 -2.76
N ALA A 23 -6.99 -9.76 -2.24
CA ALA A 23 -5.73 -9.04 -2.08
C ALA A 23 -4.87 -9.63 -0.97
N LEU A 24 -5.46 -10.07 0.15
CA LEU A 24 -4.74 -10.63 1.28
C LEU A 24 -4.19 -12.03 0.98
N TRP A 25 -4.96 -12.88 0.30
CA TRP A 25 -4.64 -14.28 0.05
C TRP A 25 -3.20 -14.52 -0.46
N PRO A 26 -2.75 -13.93 -1.58
CA PRO A 26 -1.40 -14.16 -2.09
C PRO A 26 -0.30 -13.63 -1.16
N ARG A 27 -0.63 -12.69 -0.25
CA ARG A 27 0.33 -12.11 0.70
C ARG A 27 0.55 -13.02 1.92
N VAL A 28 -0.40 -13.88 2.25
CA VAL A 28 -0.34 -14.76 3.43
C VAL A 28 -0.22 -16.24 3.09
N SER A 29 -0.45 -16.65 1.84
CA SER A 29 -0.43 -18.06 1.42
C SER A 29 0.97 -18.68 1.32
N SER A 30 2.03 -17.86 1.26
CA SER A 30 3.41 -18.38 1.15
C SER A 30 4.44 -17.62 1.99
N PRO A 31 4.24 -17.47 3.32
CA PRO A 31 5.14 -16.65 4.12
C PRO A 31 6.51 -17.30 4.34
N HIS A 32 6.62 -18.62 4.16
CA HIS A 32 7.83 -19.39 4.46
C HIS A 32 8.63 -19.80 3.22
N ALA A 33 8.08 -19.65 2.01
CA ALA A 33 8.71 -20.19 0.81
C ALA A 33 9.82 -19.31 0.25
N PHE A 34 9.84 -18.03 0.61
CA PHE A 34 10.81 -17.07 0.10
C PHE A 34 11.15 -16.02 1.15
N ILE A 35 12.45 -15.78 1.32
CA ILE A 35 12.98 -14.68 2.12
C ILE A 35 13.81 -13.85 1.18
N SER A 36 13.52 -12.55 1.11
CA SER A 36 14.34 -11.65 0.31
C SER A 36 15.68 -11.38 1.01
N VAL A 37 16.69 -10.98 0.22
CA VAL A 37 17.99 -10.56 0.75
C VAL A 37 17.82 -9.44 1.79
N ASP A 38 16.98 -8.44 1.48
CA ASP A 38 16.74 -7.32 2.40
C ASP A 38 16.07 -7.76 3.71
N GLU A 39 15.16 -8.74 3.65
CA GLU A 39 14.52 -9.28 4.85
C GLU A 39 15.52 -9.99 5.75
N ALA A 40 16.34 -10.88 5.17
CA ALA A 40 17.33 -11.67 5.89
C ALA A 40 18.41 -10.80 6.53
N TYR A 41 18.94 -9.81 5.80
CA TYR A 41 20.09 -9.03 6.25
C TYR A 41 19.75 -7.76 7.02
N HIS A 42 18.56 -7.20 6.82
CA HIS A 42 18.26 -5.85 7.31
C HIS A 42 16.96 -5.77 8.10
N TRP A 43 15.84 -6.26 7.56
CA TRP A 43 14.54 -5.86 8.09
C TRP A 43 14.24 -6.52 9.44
N PHE A 44 14.51 -7.82 9.59
CA PHE A 44 14.25 -8.51 10.86
C PHE A 44 15.09 -7.98 12.02
N ASP A 45 16.37 -7.70 11.77
CA ASP A 45 17.28 -7.13 12.79
C ASP A 45 16.89 -5.70 13.18
N ARG A 46 16.52 -4.87 12.20
CA ARG A 46 16.04 -3.50 12.48
C ARG A 46 14.73 -3.50 13.28
N VAL A 47 13.79 -4.37 12.94
CA VAL A 47 12.55 -4.54 13.71
C VAL A 47 12.85 -4.95 15.15
N LYS A 48 13.81 -5.86 15.36
CA LYS A 48 14.25 -6.27 16.70
C LYS A 48 14.82 -5.08 17.48
N ARG A 49 15.80 -4.36 16.94
CA ARG A 49 16.42 -3.19 17.61
C ARG A 49 15.41 -2.09 17.91
N PHE A 50 14.52 -1.79 16.94
CA PHE A 50 13.47 -0.80 17.10
C PHE A 50 12.51 -1.19 18.23
N HIS A 51 12.08 -2.46 18.27
CA HIS A 51 11.19 -2.98 19.30
C HIS A 51 11.85 -2.98 20.69
N GLU A 52 13.13 -3.35 20.79
CA GLU A 52 13.90 -3.29 22.04
C GLU A 52 14.04 -1.85 22.55
N ALA A 53 14.34 -0.89 21.68
CA ALA A 53 14.38 0.53 22.02
C ALA A 53 13.03 1.04 22.54
N LEU A 54 11.92 0.64 21.91
CA LEU A 54 10.57 0.95 22.40
C LEU A 54 10.29 0.36 23.79
N GLN A 55 10.68 -0.90 24.03
CA GLN A 55 10.49 -1.56 25.33
C GLN A 55 11.32 -0.91 26.45
N GLN A 56 12.48 -0.36 26.11
CA GLN A 56 13.38 0.33 27.05
C GLN A 56 13.00 1.81 27.27
N GLY A 57 12.07 2.35 26.48
CA GLY A 57 11.72 3.77 26.51
C GLY A 57 12.79 4.69 25.90
N ASP A 58 13.80 4.12 25.21
CA ASP A 58 14.84 4.88 24.52
C ASP A 58 14.38 5.26 23.10
N PHE A 59 13.61 6.33 23.01
CA PHE A 59 13.12 6.83 21.74
C PHE A 59 14.25 7.35 20.82
N ALA A 60 15.40 7.74 21.36
CA ALA A 60 16.53 8.18 20.53
C ALA A 60 17.11 6.99 19.74
N ALA A 61 17.19 5.81 20.37
CA ALA A 61 17.61 4.57 19.71
C ALA A 61 16.64 4.05 18.64
N THR A 62 15.40 4.58 18.57
CA THR A 62 14.45 4.21 17.49
C THR A 62 14.80 4.83 16.14
N ASN A 63 15.71 5.81 16.11
CA ASN A 63 16.15 6.46 14.87
C ASN A 63 17.12 5.57 14.07
N LEU A 64 16.59 4.56 13.40
CA LEU A 64 17.34 3.64 12.56
C LEU A 64 17.42 4.16 11.11
N ILE A 65 18.63 4.28 10.57
CA ILE A 65 18.88 4.81 9.22
C ILE A 65 18.79 3.71 8.14
N GLY A 66 18.18 4.04 7.00
CA GLY A 66 18.09 3.20 5.79
C GLY A 66 16.68 2.64 5.55
N HIS A 67 16.53 1.76 4.56
CA HIS A 67 15.27 1.05 4.34
C HIS A 67 15.12 -0.11 5.34
N PRO A 68 13.93 -0.37 5.91
CA PRO A 68 12.61 0.07 5.49
C PRO A 68 12.11 1.35 6.19
N GLY A 69 10.98 1.88 5.74
CA GLY A 69 10.38 3.10 6.33
C GLY A 69 9.89 2.90 7.76
N VAL A 70 9.68 4.01 8.47
CA VAL A 70 9.24 4.03 9.89
C VAL A 70 7.94 3.24 10.09
N THR A 71 6.99 3.32 9.16
CA THR A 71 5.72 2.56 9.22
C THR A 71 5.95 1.06 9.18
N THR A 72 6.92 0.58 8.40
CA THR A 72 7.30 -0.84 8.35
C THR A 72 7.88 -1.31 9.68
N LEU A 73 8.70 -0.47 10.34
CA LEU A 73 9.26 -0.79 11.66
C LEU A 73 8.17 -0.90 12.72
N TRP A 74 7.21 0.03 12.74
CA TRP A 74 6.06 -0.04 13.64
C TRP A 74 5.20 -1.28 13.42
N LEU A 75 4.89 -1.62 12.16
CA LEU A 75 4.12 -2.81 11.83
C LEU A 75 4.86 -4.10 12.18
N GLY A 76 6.17 -4.16 11.93
CA GLY A 76 7.01 -5.29 12.33
C GLY A 76 7.08 -5.43 13.86
N ALA A 77 7.21 -4.32 14.58
CA ALA A 77 7.22 -4.30 16.04
C ALA A 77 5.87 -4.76 16.63
N ALA A 78 4.74 -4.37 16.04
CA ALA A 78 3.42 -4.86 16.42
C ALA A 78 3.30 -6.37 16.23
N GLY A 79 3.74 -6.88 15.06
CA GLY A 79 3.80 -8.32 14.78
C GLY A 79 4.67 -9.09 15.78
N ARG A 80 5.84 -8.53 16.13
CA ARG A 80 6.75 -9.09 17.13
C ARG A 80 6.12 -9.14 18.54
N SER A 81 5.43 -8.08 18.97
CA SER A 81 4.73 -8.07 20.26
C SER A 81 3.62 -9.12 20.33
N ILE A 82 2.86 -9.30 19.24
CA ILE A 82 1.80 -10.33 19.16
C ILE A 82 2.44 -11.72 19.24
N TYR A 83 3.50 -11.98 18.47
CA TYR A 83 4.24 -13.24 18.52
C TYR A 83 4.76 -13.55 19.94
N GLN A 84 5.41 -12.59 20.59
CA GLN A 84 5.91 -12.77 21.96
C GLN A 84 4.79 -13.07 22.97
N THR A 85 3.62 -12.46 22.80
CA THR A 85 2.45 -12.73 23.65
C THR A 85 1.91 -14.14 23.42
N LEU A 86 1.88 -14.61 22.17
CA LEU A 86 1.41 -15.96 21.83
C LEU A 86 2.40 -17.03 22.30
N VAL A 87 3.70 -16.77 22.18
CA VAL A 87 4.76 -17.62 22.72
C VAL A 87 4.69 -17.68 24.25
N SER A 88 4.51 -16.54 24.94
CA SER A 88 4.41 -16.54 26.41
C SER A 88 3.14 -17.24 26.91
N ALA A 89 2.08 -17.25 26.11
CA ALA A 89 0.87 -18.03 26.36
C ALA A 89 1.00 -19.53 25.98
N GLY A 90 2.15 -19.97 25.45
CA GLY A 90 2.44 -21.37 25.13
C GLY A 90 1.87 -21.87 23.80
N TRP A 91 1.46 -20.97 22.88
CA TRP A 91 0.86 -21.37 21.60
C TRP A 91 1.90 -21.77 20.54
N PHE A 92 3.14 -21.29 20.67
CA PHE A 92 4.21 -21.53 19.70
C PHE A 92 5.55 -21.77 20.39
N ASP A 93 6.43 -22.52 19.73
CA ASP A 93 7.81 -22.72 20.16
C ASP A 93 8.63 -21.43 19.88
N PRO A 94 9.34 -20.87 20.88
CA PRO A 94 10.21 -19.69 20.69
C PRO A 94 11.38 -19.94 19.72
N THR A 95 11.73 -21.20 19.44
CA THR A 95 12.82 -21.56 18.51
C THR A 95 12.36 -21.63 17.05
N ASP A 96 11.05 -21.59 16.79
CA ASP A 96 10.50 -21.59 15.43
C ASP A 96 10.58 -20.19 14.81
N VAL A 97 11.70 -19.96 14.12
CA VAL A 97 11.95 -18.71 13.37
C VAL A 97 10.98 -18.51 12.21
N GLY A 98 10.41 -19.59 11.64
CA GLY A 98 9.47 -19.51 10.53
C GLY A 98 8.17 -18.85 10.96
N VAL A 99 7.59 -19.35 12.06
CA VAL A 99 6.40 -18.76 12.68
C VAL A 99 6.66 -17.31 13.06
N GLN A 100 7.82 -17.00 13.63
CA GLN A 100 8.19 -15.62 13.93
C GLN A 100 8.10 -14.73 12.67
N TRP A 101 8.67 -15.15 11.54
CA TRP A 101 8.66 -14.36 10.30
C TRP A 101 7.25 -14.13 9.75
N VAL A 102 6.34 -15.10 9.87
CA VAL A 102 4.92 -14.94 9.51
C VAL A 102 4.33 -13.76 10.28
N TRP A 103 4.52 -13.75 11.60
CA TRP A 103 3.95 -12.72 12.47
C TRP A 103 4.56 -11.34 12.23
N LEU A 104 5.83 -11.25 11.83
CA LEU A 104 6.43 -9.97 11.43
C LEU A 104 5.83 -9.41 10.14
N ARG A 105 5.43 -10.27 9.19
CA ARG A 105 4.87 -9.85 7.89
C ARG A 105 3.37 -9.62 7.92
N LEU A 106 2.65 -10.31 8.79
CA LEU A 106 1.18 -10.31 8.83
C LEU A 106 0.58 -8.89 8.94
N PRO A 107 1.05 -7.98 9.82
CA PRO A 107 0.50 -6.63 9.89
C PRO A 107 0.69 -5.85 8.58
N ILE A 108 1.84 -6.00 7.91
CA ILE A 108 2.11 -5.35 6.62
C ILE A 108 1.18 -5.92 5.53
N ALA A 109 0.98 -7.24 5.50
CA ALA A 109 0.06 -7.88 4.56
C ALA A 109 -1.39 -7.38 4.74
N LEU A 110 -1.85 -7.26 5.99
CA LEU A 110 -3.19 -6.77 6.31
C LEU A 110 -3.38 -5.31 5.89
N ILE A 111 -2.43 -4.43 6.23
CA ILE A 111 -2.53 -3.01 5.90
C ILE A 111 -2.44 -2.78 4.39
N THR A 112 -1.51 -3.45 3.69
CA THR A 112 -1.41 -3.30 2.23
C THR A 112 -2.62 -3.85 1.49
N ALA A 113 -3.22 -4.95 1.96
CA ALA A 113 -4.50 -5.45 1.42
C ALA A 113 -5.65 -4.46 1.71
N LEU A 114 -5.66 -3.84 2.88
CA LEU A 114 -6.64 -2.80 3.22
C LEU A 114 -6.52 -1.58 2.31
N CYS A 115 -5.29 -1.14 2.00
CA CYS A 115 -5.05 -0.03 1.07
C CYS A 115 -5.67 -0.26 -0.32
N VAL A 116 -5.66 -1.50 -0.83
CA VAL A 116 -6.30 -1.83 -2.13
C VAL A 116 -7.80 -1.51 -2.10
N VAL A 117 -8.46 -1.85 -0.99
CA VAL A 117 -9.90 -1.62 -0.84
C VAL A 117 -10.22 -0.15 -0.57
N LEU A 118 -9.39 0.53 0.21
CA LEU A 118 -9.55 1.97 0.49
C LEU A 118 -9.26 2.84 -0.75
N ALA A 119 -8.51 2.35 -1.73
CA ALA A 119 -8.29 3.05 -2.98
C ALA A 119 -9.56 3.14 -3.84
N TYR A 120 -10.47 2.16 -3.74
CA TYR A 120 -11.71 2.11 -4.52
C TYR A 120 -12.61 3.34 -4.35
N PRO A 121 -12.96 3.80 -3.13
CA PRO A 121 -13.71 5.06 -2.99
C PRO A 121 -12.90 6.28 -3.44
N CYS A 122 -11.57 6.26 -3.35
CA CYS A 122 -10.72 7.37 -3.76
C CYS A 122 -10.70 7.54 -5.29
N SER A 123 -10.64 6.43 -6.05
CA SER A 123 -10.69 6.45 -7.51
C SER A 123 -12.06 6.85 -8.06
N VAL A 124 -13.14 6.57 -7.33
CA VAL A 124 -14.50 7.03 -7.69
C VAL A 124 -14.68 8.53 -7.41
N VAL A 125 -13.96 9.08 -6.42
CA VAL A 125 -14.06 10.49 -6.02
C VAL A 125 -13.10 11.39 -6.81
N TRP A 126 -12.05 10.86 -7.43
CA TRP A 126 -11.19 11.66 -8.31
C TRP A 126 -11.93 11.91 -9.64
N PRO A 127 -12.43 13.14 -9.92
CA PRO A 127 -12.80 13.46 -11.28
C PRO A 127 -11.52 13.30 -12.09
N VAL A 128 -11.52 12.42 -13.08
CA VAL A 128 -10.55 12.48 -14.16
C VAL A 128 -10.74 13.86 -14.76
N ALA A 129 -9.96 14.84 -14.27
CA ALA A 129 -9.92 16.16 -14.85
C ALA A 129 -9.44 15.93 -16.28
N GLU A 130 -10.34 16.10 -17.25
CA GLU A 130 -9.91 16.18 -18.63
C GLU A 130 -8.78 17.21 -18.69
N PRO A 131 -7.62 16.89 -19.30
CA PRO A 131 -6.58 17.89 -19.46
C PRO A 131 -7.22 19.07 -20.19
N PRO A 132 -7.17 20.28 -19.64
CA PRO A 132 -7.86 21.40 -20.26
C PRO A 132 -7.20 21.68 -21.62
N CYS A 133 -8.02 21.88 -22.65
CA CYS A 133 -7.62 21.91 -24.06
C CYS A 133 -6.46 22.88 -24.38
N TRP A 134 -6.19 23.86 -23.51
CA TRP A 134 -5.09 24.82 -23.67
C TRP A 134 -3.68 24.20 -23.51
N LEU A 135 -3.55 23.02 -22.89
CA LEU A 135 -2.28 22.27 -22.86
C LEU A 135 -1.87 21.73 -24.24
N CYS A 136 -2.82 21.49 -25.15
CA CYS A 136 -2.52 21.14 -26.54
C CYS A 136 -2.16 22.36 -27.40
N CYS A 137 -2.54 23.58 -27.00
CA CYS A 137 -2.43 24.77 -27.85
C CYS A 137 -1.23 25.69 -27.54
N SER A 138 -0.40 25.37 -26.55
CA SER A 138 0.65 26.28 -26.05
C SER A 138 2.10 25.81 -26.25
N GLY A 139 2.33 24.69 -26.93
CA GLY A 139 3.68 24.23 -27.29
C GLY A 139 4.22 24.92 -28.56
N PRO A 140 5.52 25.30 -28.62
CA PRO A 140 6.14 25.72 -29.87
C PRO A 140 6.08 24.57 -30.90
N PRO A 141 5.93 24.86 -32.21
CA PRO A 141 5.86 23.82 -33.22
C PRO A 141 7.15 23.02 -33.22
N THR A 142 7.10 21.79 -32.69
CA THR A 142 8.17 20.82 -32.91
C THR A 142 8.01 20.24 -34.31
N PRO A 143 9.09 19.88 -35.02
CA PRO A 143 9.05 19.45 -36.42
C PRO A 143 8.51 18.02 -36.62
N PHE A 144 7.84 17.43 -35.63
CA PHE A 144 7.36 16.04 -35.68
C PHE A 144 5.83 15.98 -35.55
N TRP A 145 5.14 16.53 -36.54
CA TRP A 145 3.68 16.48 -36.65
C TRP A 145 3.25 15.15 -37.27
N SER A 146 2.57 14.31 -36.50
CA SER A 146 1.88 13.15 -37.06
C SER A 146 0.53 13.59 -37.65
N PRO A 147 0.10 13.03 -38.80
CA PRO A 147 -1.14 13.42 -39.49
C PRO A 147 -2.43 13.13 -38.67
N LEU A 148 -2.31 12.46 -37.53
CA LEU A 148 -3.44 12.19 -36.63
C LEU A 148 -3.83 13.41 -35.77
N VAL A 149 -2.93 14.38 -35.59
CA VAL A 149 -3.21 15.59 -34.79
C VAL A 149 -4.01 16.63 -35.59
N GLU A 150 -3.79 16.72 -36.92
CA GLU A 150 -4.55 17.63 -37.80
C GLU A 150 -6.05 17.28 -37.86
N LEU A 151 -6.38 15.98 -37.90
CA LEU A 151 -7.76 15.51 -37.91
C LEU A 151 -8.52 15.86 -36.62
N CYS A 152 -7.81 15.97 -35.49
CA CYS A 152 -8.42 16.32 -34.21
C CYS A 152 -8.74 17.83 -34.12
N MET A 153 -7.90 18.70 -34.71
CA MET A 153 -8.17 20.14 -34.79
C MET A 153 -9.34 20.48 -35.74
N LEU A 154 -9.44 19.79 -36.88
CA LEU A 154 -10.48 20.09 -37.88
C LEU A 154 -11.89 19.69 -37.43
N MET A 155 -12.05 18.62 -36.65
CA MET A 155 -13.39 18.14 -36.26
C MET A 155 -14.01 18.87 -35.05
N HIS A 156 -13.23 19.51 -34.18
CA HIS A 156 -13.77 20.15 -32.96
C HIS A 156 -13.96 21.67 -33.05
N CYS A 157 -13.43 22.35 -34.08
CA CYS A 157 -13.60 23.79 -34.25
C CYS A 157 -14.82 24.18 -35.12
N SER A 158 -15.39 23.25 -35.87
CA SER A 158 -16.52 23.50 -36.79
C SER A 158 -17.89 23.70 -36.11
N HIS A 159 -18.01 23.49 -34.80
CA HIS A 159 -19.30 23.58 -34.08
C HIS A 159 -19.49 24.86 -33.25
N ARG A 160 -18.60 25.86 -33.39
CA ARG A 160 -18.74 27.18 -32.75
C ARG A 160 -18.48 28.35 -33.71
N LEU A 161 -19.12 28.31 -34.87
CA LEU A 161 -19.42 29.50 -35.68
C LEU A 161 -20.91 29.50 -36.01
#